data_AF-A0A0R0EP83-F1
#
_entry.id   AF-A0A0R0EP83-F1
#
_cell.length_a   1.000
_cell.length_b   1.000
_cell.length_c   1.000
_cell.angle_alpha   90.00
_cell.angle_beta   90.00
_cell.angle_gamma   90.00
#
_symmetry.space_group_name_H-M   'P 1'
#
loop_
_entity.id
_entity.type
_entity.pdbx_description
1 polymer ?
#
loop_
_entity_poly.entity_id
_entity_poly.type
_entity_poly.pdbx_seq_one_letter_code
_entity_poly.pdbx_strand_id
1 'polypeptide(L)'
;MPKTEIGADRFLHSHPHYDGRGALIAIFDSGVDPAAAGLQVSSDGKPKIIDILGCTGSGNIDTSKVVKANADGCTSGASGASLVINTSWKNPSGDWHVGYKLVCELFTENLTSRLMKERRSGMRKTRRKLQRL
;
A
#
# COMPACT_ATOMS: atom_id res chain seq x y z
N MET A 1 9.92 -25.62 -5.47
CA MET A 1 10.64 -26.54 -6.38
C MET A 1 11.65 -27.35 -5.59
N PRO A 2 11.70 -28.67 -5.78
CA PRO A 2 12.72 -29.53 -5.18
C PRO A 2 14.10 -29.19 -5.76
N LYS A 3 15.03 -28.67 -4.93
CA LYS A 3 16.34 -28.17 -5.39
C LYS A 3 17.31 -29.31 -5.75
N THR A 4 17.23 -30.42 -5.04
CA THR A 4 18.12 -31.57 -5.17
C THR A 4 17.76 -32.42 -6.38
N GLU A 5 16.47 -32.62 -6.63
CA GLU A 5 15.95 -33.44 -7.72
C GLU A 5 16.21 -32.80 -9.09
N ILE A 6 16.26 -31.46 -9.16
CA ILE A 6 16.67 -30.74 -10.36
C ILE A 6 18.19 -30.50 -10.44
N GLY A 7 18.95 -30.91 -9.42
CA GLY A 7 20.40 -30.76 -9.34
C GLY A 7 20.92 -29.33 -9.20
N ALA A 8 20.08 -28.39 -8.75
CA ALA A 8 20.47 -26.98 -8.57
C ALA A 8 21.50 -26.82 -7.44
N ASP A 9 21.41 -27.65 -6.40
CA ASP A 9 22.40 -27.73 -5.32
C ASP A 9 23.77 -28.19 -5.83
N ARG A 10 23.83 -29.26 -6.63
CA ARG A 10 25.08 -29.74 -7.26
C ARG A 10 25.67 -28.67 -8.17
N PHE A 11 24.84 -27.99 -8.97
CA PHE A 11 25.30 -26.93 -9.86
C PHE A 11 25.94 -25.77 -9.10
N LEU A 12 25.29 -25.29 -8.04
CA LEU A 12 25.81 -24.21 -7.20
C LEU A 12 27.05 -24.64 -6.41
N HIS A 13 27.14 -25.90 -5.99
CA HIS A 13 28.35 -26.42 -5.36
C HIS A 13 29.57 -26.36 -6.31
N SER A 14 29.38 -26.73 -7.58
CA SER A 14 30.43 -26.64 -8.60
C SER A 14 30.70 -25.21 -9.09
N HIS A 15 29.73 -24.29 -8.95
CA HIS A 15 29.84 -22.90 -9.39
C HIS A 15 29.29 -21.93 -8.33
N PRO A 16 30.02 -21.68 -7.22
CA PRO A 16 29.50 -20.93 -6.08
C PRO A 16 29.07 -19.49 -6.37
N HIS A 17 29.55 -18.91 -7.48
CA HIS A 17 29.21 -17.55 -7.90
C HIS A 17 28.07 -17.48 -8.93
N TYR A 18 27.53 -18.63 -9.36
CA TYR A 18 26.46 -18.70 -10.37
C TYR A 18 25.10 -18.81 -9.67
N ASP A 19 24.92 -17.99 -8.63
CA ASP A 19 23.77 -17.98 -7.71
C ASP A 19 22.71 -16.93 -8.06
N GLY A 20 22.80 -16.36 -9.27
CA GLY A 20 21.93 -15.29 -9.74
C GLY A 20 22.37 -13.89 -9.33
N ARG A 21 23.50 -13.72 -8.62
CA ARG A 21 24.05 -12.38 -8.35
C ARG A 21 24.24 -11.59 -9.65
N GLY A 22 23.87 -10.32 -9.63
CA GLY A 22 23.96 -9.43 -10.79
C GLY A 22 22.86 -9.61 -11.85
N ALA A 23 21.94 -10.57 -11.69
CA ALA A 23 20.76 -10.69 -12.54
C ALA A 23 19.56 -9.93 -11.93
N LEU A 24 18.80 -9.24 -12.79
CA LEU A 24 17.53 -8.62 -12.41
C LEU A 24 16.36 -9.43 -12.99
N ILE A 25 15.39 -9.75 -12.14
CA ILE A 25 14.21 -10.56 -12.50
C ILE A 25 12.96 -9.74 -12.20
N ALA A 26 12.09 -9.59 -13.20
CA ALA A 26 10.75 -9.05 -13.02
C ALA A 26 9.75 -10.19 -12.79
N ILE A 27 8.94 -10.10 -11.74
CA ILE A 27 7.91 -11.09 -11.39
C ILE A 27 6.53 -10.47 -11.65
N PHE A 28 5.78 -11.08 -12.56
CA PHE A 28 4.41 -10.68 -12.89
C PHE A 28 3.45 -11.62 -12.17
N ASP A 29 2.97 -11.20 -11.01
CA ASP A 29 2.06 -11.95 -10.14
C ASP A 29 1.06 -10.99 -9.48
N SER A 30 0.26 -11.50 -8.54
CA SER A 30 -0.69 -10.77 -7.71
C SER A 30 -0.05 -9.80 -6.70
N GLY A 31 1.25 -9.94 -6.43
CA GLY A 31 2.00 -9.11 -5.50
C GLY A 31 3.12 -9.89 -4.79
N VAL A 32 3.84 -9.23 -3.89
CA VAL A 32 4.89 -9.84 -3.07
C VAL A 32 4.89 -9.20 -1.69
N ASP A 33 5.20 -9.97 -0.65
CA ASP A 33 5.50 -9.42 0.67
C ASP A 33 7.01 -9.13 0.79
N PRO A 34 7.44 -7.85 0.71
CA PRO A 34 8.84 -7.50 0.84
C PRO A 34 9.40 -7.71 2.25
N ALA A 35 8.55 -7.92 3.27
CA ALA A 35 9.01 -8.21 4.63
C ALA A 35 9.34 -9.70 4.85
N ALA A 36 9.07 -10.56 3.86
CA ALA A 36 9.40 -11.98 3.96
C ALA A 36 10.92 -12.18 4.15
N ALA A 37 11.30 -13.00 5.14
CA ALA A 37 12.69 -13.16 5.55
C ALA A 37 13.64 -13.59 4.41
N GLY A 38 13.17 -14.43 3.47
CA GLY A 38 13.94 -14.89 2.31
C GLY A 38 14.09 -13.87 1.18
N LEU A 39 13.51 -12.68 1.32
CA LEU A 39 13.51 -11.58 0.35
C LEU A 39 14.23 -10.32 0.84
N GLN A 40 14.86 -10.36 2.02
CA GLN A 40 15.55 -9.19 2.57
C GLN A 40 16.86 -8.89 1.82
N VAL A 41 17.73 -9.90 1.70
CA VAL A 41 19.11 -9.72 1.25
C VAL A 41 19.47 -10.77 0.20
N SER A 42 20.19 -10.36 -0.85
CA SER A 42 20.80 -11.23 -1.86
C SER A 42 22.05 -11.93 -1.35
N SER A 43 22.62 -12.84 -2.13
CA SER A 43 23.88 -13.53 -1.77
C SER A 43 25.10 -12.61 -1.73
N ASP A 44 25.02 -11.40 -2.33
CA ASP A 44 26.06 -10.37 -2.32
C ASP A 44 25.74 -9.19 -1.38
N GLY A 45 24.80 -9.36 -0.43
CA GLY A 45 24.55 -8.39 0.63
C GLY A 45 23.66 -7.19 0.25
N LYS A 46 23.05 -7.20 -0.94
CA LYS A 46 22.19 -6.12 -1.44
C LYS A 46 20.72 -6.41 -1.16
N PRO A 47 19.82 -5.40 -1.17
CA PRO A 47 18.38 -5.63 -1.13
C PRO A 47 17.95 -6.54 -2.30
N LYS A 48 17.16 -7.58 -2.01
CA LYS A 48 16.73 -8.54 -3.05
C LYS A 48 15.58 -7.99 -3.92
N ILE A 49 14.71 -7.18 -3.32
CA ILE A 49 13.64 -6.45 -4.02
C ILE A 49 14.14 -5.02 -4.20
N ILE A 50 14.14 -4.54 -5.44
CA ILE A 50 14.55 -3.18 -5.76
C ILE A 50 13.35 -2.28 -6.12
N ASP A 51 12.23 -2.86 -6.53
CA ASP A 51 11.01 -2.13 -6.88
C ASP A 51 9.77 -3.05 -6.76
N ILE A 52 8.60 -2.44 -6.55
CA ILE A 52 7.28 -3.08 -6.53
C ILE A 52 6.30 -2.16 -7.24
N LEU A 53 5.75 -2.64 -8.36
CA LEU A 53 4.78 -1.88 -9.16
C LEU A 53 3.40 -2.54 -9.13
N GLY A 54 2.38 -1.76 -8.79
CA GLY A 54 0.97 -2.16 -8.92
C GLY A 54 0.41 -1.74 -10.29
N CYS A 55 0.21 -2.69 -11.20
CA CYS A 55 -0.27 -2.41 -12.56
C CYS A 55 -1.79 -2.48 -12.74
N THR A 56 -2.55 -2.75 -11.68
CA THR A 56 -4.02 -2.91 -11.75
C THR A 56 -4.78 -1.59 -11.72
N GLY A 57 -4.14 -0.50 -11.27
CA GLY A 57 -4.78 0.79 -11.01
C GLY A 57 -5.68 0.80 -9.77
N SER A 58 -5.85 -0.32 -9.05
CA SER A 58 -6.70 -0.38 -7.86
C SER A 58 -6.18 0.50 -6.71
N GLY A 59 -4.88 0.78 -6.69
CA GLY A 59 -4.24 1.69 -5.74
C GLY A 59 -4.27 3.18 -6.14
N ASN A 60 -4.78 3.51 -7.33
CA ASN A 60 -4.73 4.90 -7.82
C ASN A 60 -5.59 5.82 -6.96
N ILE A 61 -5.04 6.98 -6.63
CA ILE A 61 -5.69 8.09 -5.93
C ILE A 61 -5.42 9.34 -6.76
N ASP A 62 -6.47 10.05 -7.16
CA ASP A 62 -6.32 11.35 -7.81
C ASP A 62 -5.87 12.40 -6.79
N THR A 63 -4.65 12.91 -6.99
CA THR A 63 -4.04 13.97 -6.16
C THR A 63 -3.80 15.25 -6.97
N SER A 64 -4.54 15.46 -8.06
CA SER A 64 -4.44 16.65 -8.91
C SER A 64 -4.89 17.94 -8.21
N LYS A 65 -5.73 17.83 -7.17
CA LYS A 65 -6.16 18.98 -6.35
C LYS A 65 -5.00 19.46 -5.48
N VAL A 66 -4.61 20.71 -5.71
CA VAL A 66 -3.58 21.42 -4.93
C VAL A 66 -4.25 22.34 -3.92
N VAL A 67 -3.76 22.33 -2.69
CA VAL A 67 -4.22 23.18 -1.59
C VAL A 67 -3.05 23.79 -0.84
N LYS A 68 -3.32 24.87 -0.10
CA LYS A 68 -2.36 25.49 0.82
C LYS A 68 -2.77 25.22 2.28
N ALA A 69 -1.80 25.26 3.18
CA ALA A 69 -2.08 25.31 4.61
C ALA A 69 -2.60 26.70 4.98
N ASN A 70 -3.58 26.77 5.88
CA ASN A 70 -3.96 28.02 6.52
C ASN A 70 -2.96 28.39 7.64
N ALA A 71 -3.19 29.54 8.30
CA ALA A 71 -2.32 30.01 9.38
C ALA A 71 -2.22 29.03 10.57
N ASP A 72 -3.24 28.18 10.76
CA ASP A 72 -3.28 27.17 11.82
C ASP A 72 -2.64 25.82 11.42
N GLY A 73 -2.01 25.73 10.24
CA GLY A 73 -1.41 24.49 9.74
C GLY A 73 -2.43 23.45 9.27
N CYS A 74 -3.67 23.86 8.99
CA CYS A 74 -4.74 23.01 8.48
C CYS A 74 -4.97 23.22 6.98
N THR A 75 -5.51 22.21 6.31
CA THR A 75 -5.96 22.32 4.91
C THR A 75 -7.22 21.53 4.66
N SER A 76 -7.96 21.86 3.59
CA SER A 76 -9.13 21.08 3.19
C SER A 76 -8.69 19.91 2.32
N GLY A 77 -8.90 18.69 2.82
CA GLY A 77 -8.68 17.48 2.05
C GLY A 77 -9.58 17.41 0.81
N ALA A 78 -9.27 16.47 -0.10
CA ALA A 78 -10.08 16.28 -1.30
C ALA A 78 -11.54 15.89 -0.99
N SER A 79 -11.79 15.22 0.14
CA SER A 79 -13.13 14.90 0.66
C SER A 79 -13.87 16.07 1.31
N GLY A 80 -13.21 17.23 1.50
CA GLY A 80 -13.71 18.38 2.25
C GLY A 80 -13.39 18.34 3.75
N ALA A 81 -12.91 17.21 4.29
CA ALA A 81 -12.48 17.12 5.69
C ALA A 81 -11.26 18.01 5.97
N SER A 82 -11.19 18.61 7.15
CA SER A 82 -9.98 19.33 7.58
C SER A 82 -8.85 18.35 7.90
N LEU A 83 -7.68 18.58 7.31
CA LEU A 83 -6.46 17.81 7.52
C LEU A 83 -5.44 18.71 8.23
N VAL A 84 -4.85 18.21 9.31
CA VAL A 84 -3.75 18.90 10.00
C VAL A 84 -2.44 18.47 9.36
N ILE A 85 -1.67 19.44 8.87
CA ILE A 85 -0.37 19.19 8.27
C ILE A 85 0.67 19.10 9.39
N ASN A 86 1.49 18.05 9.37
CA ASN A 86 2.58 17.94 10.32
C ASN A 86 3.62 19.04 10.03
N THR A 87 3.89 19.89 11.02
CA THR A 87 4.83 21.01 10.91
C THR A 87 6.28 20.58 10.68
N SER A 88 6.62 19.30 10.93
CA SER A 88 7.96 18.77 10.64
C SER A 88 8.18 18.43 9.16
N TRP A 89 7.13 18.40 8.34
CA TRP A 89 7.24 18.08 6.91
C TRP A 89 7.79 19.27 6.12
N LYS A 90 8.90 19.04 5.41
CA LYS A 90 9.50 20.03 4.51
C LYS A 90 8.76 20.02 3.18
N ASN A 91 8.13 21.15 2.84
CA ASN A 91 7.46 21.36 1.56
C ASN A 91 7.87 22.71 0.95
N PRO A 92 8.94 22.76 0.13
CA PRO A 92 9.48 24.02 -0.40
C PRO A 92 8.51 24.83 -1.29
N SER A 93 7.59 24.18 -2.01
CA SER A 93 6.59 24.89 -2.83
C SER A 93 5.42 25.44 -2.01
N GLY A 94 5.22 24.87 -0.81
CA GLY A 94 4.02 25.08 0.01
C GLY A 94 2.73 24.51 -0.60
N ASP A 95 2.81 23.84 -1.75
CA ASP A 95 1.67 23.18 -2.41
C ASP A 95 1.47 21.79 -1.84
N TRP A 96 0.26 21.50 -1.38
CA TRP A 96 -0.13 20.19 -0.89
C TRP A 96 -1.06 19.52 -1.89
N HIS A 97 -0.65 18.37 -2.39
CA HIS A 97 -1.49 17.54 -3.25
C HIS A 97 -2.37 16.66 -2.38
N VAL A 98 -3.68 16.79 -2.53
CA VAL A 98 -4.66 16.05 -1.73
C VAL A 98 -5.48 15.14 -2.62
N GLY A 99 -5.71 13.92 -2.13
CA GLY A 99 -6.60 12.95 -2.75
C GLY A 99 -7.43 12.24 -1.70
N TYR A 100 -8.42 11.47 -2.14
CA TYR A 100 -9.19 10.62 -1.27
C TYR A 100 -9.59 9.35 -2.01
N LYS A 101 -9.89 8.31 -1.25
CA LYS A 101 -10.47 7.08 -1.77
C LYS A 101 -11.51 6.56 -0.80
N LEU A 102 -12.62 6.06 -1.32
CA LEU A 102 -13.60 5.43 -0.45
C LEU A 102 -13.02 4.09 0.02
N VAL A 103 -13.04 3.86 1.33
CA VAL A 103 -12.44 2.65 1.91
C VAL A 103 -13.04 1.35 1.34
N CYS A 104 -14.31 1.38 0.92
CA CYS A 104 -14.98 0.24 0.29
C CYS A 104 -14.43 -0.11 -1.09
N GLU A 105 -13.72 0.80 -1.76
CA GLU A 105 -13.02 0.53 -3.03
C GLU A 105 -11.68 -0.20 -2.81
N LEU A 106 -11.15 -0.17 -1.58
CA LEU A 106 -9.90 -0.85 -1.22
C LEU A 106 -10.13 -2.25 -0.64
N PHE A 107 -11.36 -2.53 -0.21
CA PHE A 107 -11.69 -3.75 0.50
C PHE A 107 -12.26 -4.83 -0.42
N THR A 108 -12.04 -6.09 -0.03
CA THR A 108 -12.71 -7.21 -0.68
C THR A 108 -14.22 -7.12 -0.52
N GLU A 109 -14.99 -7.72 -1.44
CA GLU A 109 -16.46 -7.69 -1.40
C GLU A 109 -17.03 -8.19 -0.07
N ASN A 110 -16.42 -9.23 0.52
CA ASN A 110 -16.80 -9.76 1.82
C ASN A 110 -16.61 -8.75 2.95
N LEU A 111 -15.47 -8.04 2.96
CA LEU A 111 -15.17 -7.04 3.97
C LEU A 111 -16.08 -5.81 3.80
N THR A 112 -16.27 -5.35 2.56
CA THR A 112 -17.19 -4.26 2.22
C THR A 112 -18.62 -4.59 2.65
N SER A 113 -19.11 -5.80 2.34
CA SER A 113 -20.46 -6.25 2.73
C SER A 113 -20.65 -6.27 4.25
N ARG A 114 -19.65 -6.78 4.99
CA ARG A 114 -19.67 -6.79 6.45
C ARG A 114 -19.72 -5.38 7.04
N LEU A 115 -18.83 -4.48 6.59
CA LEU A 115 -18.77 -3.10 7.07
C LEU A 115 -20.04 -2.31 6.75
N MET A 116 -20.62 -2.50 5.56
CA MET A 116 -21.88 -1.86 5.20
C MET A 116 -23.05 -2.34 6.07
N LYS A 117 -23.08 -3.64 6.41
CA LYS A 117 -24.09 -4.20 7.33
C LYS A 117 -23.96 -3.61 8.74
N GLU A 118 -22.74 -3.48 9.25
CA GLU A 118 -22.47 -2.85 10.55
C GLU A 118 -22.89 -1.38 10.56
N ARG A 119 -22.52 -0.61 9.53
CA ARG A 119 -22.90 0.80 9.38
C ARG A 119 -24.43 1.00 9.33
N ARG A 120 -25.14 0.20 8.54
CA ARG A 120 -26.62 0.22 8.49
C ARG A 120 -27.24 -0.11 9.84
N SER A 121 -26.67 -1.06 10.57
CA SER A 121 -27.15 -1.46 11.89
C SER A 121 -26.97 -0.35 12.93
N GLY A 122 -25.81 0.33 12.91
CA GLY A 122 -25.54 1.51 13.74
C GLY A 122 -26.51 2.66 13.43
N MET A 123 -26.68 3.00 12.15
CA MET A 123 -27.59 4.06 11.70
C MET A 123 -29.05 3.78 12.11
N ARG A 124 -29.51 2.53 11.98
CA ARG A 124 -30.85 2.12 12.43
C ARG A 124 -31.03 2.27 13.95
N LYS A 125 -29.99 1.96 14.75
CA LYS A 125 -30.03 2.16 16.21
C LYS A 125 -30.12 3.65 16.57
N THR A 126 -29.32 4.50 15.92
CA THR A 126 -29.36 5.97 16.13
C THR A 126 -30.73 6.54 15.76
N ARG A 127 -31.28 6.17 14.60
CA ARG A 127 -32.61 6.61 14.15
C ARG A 127 -33.73 6.20 15.13
N ARG A 128 -33.68 4.97 15.65
CA ARG A 128 -34.64 4.50 16.66
C ARG A 128 -34.56 5.26 17.99
N LYS A 129 -33.38 5.72 18.39
CA LYS A 129 -33.21 6.56 19.59
C LYS A 129 -33.81 7.96 19.39
N LEU A 130 -33.57 8.56 18.23
CA LEU A 130 -34.11 9.89 17.89
C LEU A 130 -35.65 9.90 17.80
N GLN A 131 -36.28 8.80 17.37
CA GLN A 131 -37.75 8.67 17.33
C GLN A 131 -38.42 8.47 18.70
N ARG A 132 -37.64 8.32 19.79
CA ARG A 132 -38.15 8.16 21.16
C ARG A 132 -38.05 9.45 21.99
N LEU A 133 -37.52 10.53 21.40
CA LEU A 133 -37.51 11.88 21.95
C LEU A 133 -38.71 12.64 21.37
#